data_AF-A0A9D5KBN0-F1
#
_entry.id   AF-A0A9D5KBN0-F1
#
_cell.length_a   1.000
_cell.length_b   1.000
_cell.length_c   1.000
_cell.angle_alpha   90.00
_cell.angle_beta   90.00
_cell.angle_gamma   90.00
#
_symmetry.space_group_name_H-M   'P 1'
#
loop_
_entity.id
_entity.type
_entity.pdbx_description
1 polymer ?
#
loop_
_entity_poly.entity_id
_entity_poly.type
_entity_poly.pdbx_seq_one_letter_code
_entity_poly.pdbx_strand_id
1 'polypeptide(L)'
;MSVFRDTADQIRARLETDGTWVLPPLHQLCREYGVSYQTARRALRVLADEGRIDVGRGRQATVRGRGPRSRVCTGKSSAYDLRSMIRGHIVEGRLRAGAVLPKIGYYTLSFHLSPTTVCEAMRMLRDEHLIHKRGRSWVVGPSSSSSVRTVSRVPLGLSMPTVLVLVPSDDRWQVLFQRHLEAFSREFGSELANCGVHQVAVQATTTRPHTGEWATGRGEIARLIISLGEQYRGTLIASNYDRIPDMERWITWLCGYGRPVIWLDHENAKPSLDRRAVGRKNYWRCFADSPAAAEMAVSCLVDRGHVRIGLPLISVGRRARTIVEHRAKEVLEAVERLRAPCTLHPVTQTEDFWKKEAKREFTRDYGEYMLSAVDKAYAEAGLSRGNRSAAKLDRMASGKLKALLPSMSELTDRHHVTAIISPNQRFAVSHYYWLKYSGVAVPKRLSLIAFDDRPVLSRHPITTVGWRFAQIGYKAAHVFIDDIPVRTDRRGNLTAPPLLIDRGSVGPAPGGRRAPGRGRLFANKEQEVIEC
;
A
#
# COMPACT_ATOMS: atom_id res chain seq x y z
N MET A 1 20.47 49.75 -40.29
CA MET A 1 20.11 48.85 -39.18
C MET A 1 21.04 47.65 -39.19
N SER A 2 21.38 47.07 -38.05
CA SER A 2 22.35 45.96 -38.02
C SER A 2 21.66 44.66 -38.45
N VAL A 3 22.18 43.99 -39.49
CA VAL A 3 21.58 42.79 -40.11
C VAL A 3 21.17 41.70 -39.11
N PHE A 4 21.88 41.55 -37.99
CA PHE A 4 21.52 40.57 -36.95
C PHE A 4 20.29 40.96 -36.12
N ARG A 5 20.00 42.26 -35.96
CA ARG A 5 18.79 42.74 -35.27
C ARG A 5 17.56 42.50 -36.14
N ASP A 6 17.64 42.82 -37.42
CA ASP A 6 16.57 42.57 -38.39
C ASP A 6 16.25 41.05 -38.46
N THR A 7 17.28 40.20 -38.43
CA THR A 7 17.11 38.73 -38.34
C THR A 7 16.44 38.31 -37.03
N ALA A 8 16.80 38.91 -35.90
CA ALA A 8 16.16 38.62 -34.61
C ALA A 8 14.69 39.04 -34.60
N ASP A 9 14.35 40.17 -35.22
CA ASP A 9 12.98 40.67 -35.33
C ASP A 9 12.12 39.76 -36.21
N GLN A 10 12.66 39.26 -37.33
CA GLN A 10 11.98 38.28 -38.19
C GLN A 10 11.74 36.95 -37.48
N ILE A 11 12.72 36.45 -36.71
CA ILE A 11 12.53 35.24 -35.90
C ILE A 11 11.49 35.52 -34.80
N ARG A 12 11.48 36.70 -34.19
CA ARG A 12 10.48 37.08 -33.17
C ARG A 12 9.06 37.04 -33.72
N ALA A 13 8.84 37.66 -34.89
CA ALA A 13 7.54 37.63 -35.56
C ALA A 13 7.08 36.20 -35.86
N ARG A 14 8.01 35.32 -36.28
CA ARG A 14 7.75 33.90 -36.50
C ARG A 14 7.35 33.16 -35.23
N LEU A 15 7.99 33.44 -34.09
CA LEU A 15 7.64 32.80 -32.81
C LEU A 15 6.22 33.16 -32.33
N GLU A 16 5.69 34.30 -32.75
CA GLU A 16 4.35 34.76 -32.40
C GLU A 16 3.28 34.12 -33.31
N THR A 17 3.62 33.80 -34.57
CA THR A 17 2.71 33.22 -35.57
C THR A 17 2.77 31.70 -35.64
N ASP A 18 3.96 31.11 -35.66
CA ASP A 18 4.17 29.66 -35.68
C ASP A 18 4.08 29.11 -34.26
N GLY A 19 3.06 28.30 -33.96
CA GLY A 19 2.90 27.58 -32.68
C GLY A 19 4.00 26.55 -32.37
N THR A 20 5.12 26.58 -33.10
CA THR A 20 6.30 25.74 -32.89
C THR A 20 7.03 26.11 -31.61
N TRP A 21 7.50 25.09 -30.88
CA TRP A 21 8.25 25.27 -29.63
C TRP A 21 9.74 24.91 -29.75
N VAL A 22 10.18 24.47 -30.93
CA VAL A 22 11.58 24.20 -31.28
C VAL A 22 11.94 24.99 -32.52
N LEU A 23 13.05 25.73 -32.48
CA LEU A 23 13.60 26.43 -33.63
C LEU A 23 14.40 25.46 -34.52
N PRO A 24 14.38 25.66 -35.85
CA PRO A 24 15.26 24.95 -36.76
C PRO A 24 16.73 25.01 -36.33
N PRO A 25 17.56 24.01 -36.68
CA PRO A 25 18.99 24.05 -36.38
C PRO A 25 19.66 25.27 -37.04
N LEU A 26 20.76 25.74 -36.45
CA LEU A 26 21.39 27.00 -36.84
C LEU A 26 21.77 27.08 -38.33
N HIS A 27 22.21 25.98 -38.94
CA HIS A 27 22.53 25.94 -40.37
C HIS A 27 21.30 26.11 -41.28
N GLN A 28 20.12 25.69 -40.81
CA GLN A 28 18.87 25.87 -41.52
C GLN A 28 18.40 27.33 -41.42
N LEU A 29 18.52 27.95 -40.24
CA LEU A 29 18.26 29.39 -40.07
C LEU A 29 19.17 30.24 -40.96
N CYS A 30 20.44 29.87 -41.13
CA CYS A 30 21.35 30.57 -42.03
C CYS A 30 20.84 30.56 -43.49
N ARG A 31 20.32 29.42 -43.95
CA ARG A 31 19.75 29.27 -45.30
C ARG A 31 18.42 30.01 -45.44
N GLU A 32 17.53 29.88 -44.46
CA GLU A 32 16.20 30.48 -44.50
C GLU A 32 16.24 32.01 -44.51
N TYR A 33 17.12 32.61 -43.70
CA TYR A 33 17.23 34.07 -43.57
C TYR A 33 18.35 34.68 -44.42
N GLY A 34 19.09 33.87 -45.19
CA GLY A 34 20.17 34.34 -46.06
C GLY A 34 21.32 35.02 -45.31
N VAL A 35 21.62 34.58 -44.08
CA VAL A 35 22.63 35.23 -43.21
C VAL A 35 23.80 34.31 -42.87
N SER A 36 24.94 34.93 -42.53
CA SER A 36 26.11 34.19 -42.03
C SER A 36 25.82 33.47 -40.71
N TYR A 37 26.55 32.39 -40.44
CA TYR A 37 26.46 31.64 -39.18
C TYR A 37 26.69 32.52 -37.94
N GLN A 38 27.61 33.47 -38.00
CA GLN A 38 27.87 34.39 -36.90
C GLN A 38 26.71 35.38 -36.70
N THR A 39 26.07 35.83 -37.78
CA THR A 39 24.89 36.71 -37.74
C THR A 39 23.69 35.98 -37.12
N ALA A 40 23.40 34.76 -37.55
CA ALA A 40 22.33 33.95 -36.97
C ALA A 40 22.58 33.64 -35.49
N ARG A 41 23.83 33.34 -35.11
CA ARG A 41 24.20 33.09 -33.72
C ARG A 41 24.05 34.33 -32.84
N ARG A 42 24.37 35.53 -33.35
CA ARG A 42 24.14 36.81 -32.65
C ARG A 42 22.64 37.11 -32.51
N ALA A 43 21.84 36.86 -33.55
CA ALA A 43 20.38 37.02 -33.50
C ALA A 43 19.74 36.11 -32.43
N LEU A 44 20.13 34.84 -32.37
CA LEU A 44 19.65 33.92 -31.33
C LEU A 44 20.11 34.34 -29.92
N ARG A 45 21.31 34.91 -29.78
CA ARG A 45 21.78 35.42 -28.48
C ARG A 45 20.89 36.57 -27.99
N VAL A 46 20.52 37.49 -28.88
CA VAL A 46 19.57 38.58 -28.55
C VAL A 46 18.25 38.02 -28.03
N LEU A 47 17.66 37.03 -28.72
CA LEU A 47 16.41 36.41 -28.28
C LEU A 47 16.54 35.62 -26.97
N ALA A 48 17.72 35.07 -26.69
CA ALA A 48 18.01 34.39 -25.43
C ALA A 48 18.18 35.38 -24.27
N ASP A 49 18.87 36.51 -24.50
CA ASP A 49 19.03 37.60 -23.54
C ASP A 49 17.67 38.26 -23.23
N GLU A 50 16.78 38.35 -24.23
CA GLU A 50 15.37 38.75 -24.07
C GLU A 50 14.51 37.70 -23.34
N GLY A 51 15.05 36.53 -23.04
CA GLY A 51 14.36 35.45 -22.35
C GLY A 51 13.25 34.76 -23.16
N ARG A 52 13.25 34.92 -24.49
CA ARG A 52 12.23 34.35 -25.40
C ARG A 52 12.55 32.89 -25.77
N ILE A 53 13.82 32.50 -25.76
CA ILE A 53 14.29 31.14 -26.12
C ILE A 53 15.34 30.62 -25.13
N ASP A 54 15.49 29.30 -25.07
CA ASP A 54 16.55 28.59 -24.34
C ASP A 54 17.52 27.94 -25.34
N VAL A 55 18.83 28.16 -25.15
CA VAL A 55 19.91 27.75 -26.05
C VAL A 55 20.87 26.82 -25.30
N GLY A 56 20.66 25.51 -25.41
CA GLY A 56 21.57 24.50 -24.87
C GLY A 56 22.79 24.26 -25.76
N ARG A 57 23.97 24.04 -25.17
CA ARG A 57 25.15 23.60 -25.96
C ARG A 57 24.84 22.27 -26.66
N GLY A 58 24.93 22.27 -28.00
CA GLY A 58 24.67 21.08 -28.82
C GLY A 58 23.20 20.70 -28.96
N ARG A 59 22.26 21.56 -28.56
CA ARG A 59 20.81 21.37 -28.72
C ARG A 59 20.20 22.45 -29.61
N GLN A 60 19.08 22.15 -30.26
CA GLN A 60 18.26 23.15 -30.94
C GLN A 60 17.68 24.12 -29.93
N ALA A 61 17.51 25.39 -30.32
CA ALA A 61 16.93 26.40 -29.45
C ALA A 61 15.43 26.14 -29.25
N THR A 62 14.93 26.25 -28.02
CA THR A 62 13.51 26.00 -27.71
C THR A 62 12.82 27.26 -27.20
N VAL A 63 11.56 27.46 -27.54
CA VAL A 63 10.78 28.65 -27.14
C VAL A 63 10.42 28.53 -25.66
N ARG A 64 10.75 29.56 -24.87
CA ARG A 64 10.49 29.53 -23.44
C ARG A 64 8.99 29.57 -23.17
N GLY A 65 8.48 28.64 -22.36
CA GLY A 65 7.06 28.57 -22.00
C GLY A 65 6.15 27.85 -23.01
N ARG A 66 6.66 27.47 -24.19
CA ARG A 66 5.98 26.56 -25.12
C ARG A 66 6.82 25.29 -25.21
N GLY A 67 6.23 24.14 -24.90
CA GLY A 67 6.90 22.85 -24.79
C GLY A 67 6.26 21.99 -23.69
N PRO A 68 6.45 20.67 -23.68
CA PRO A 68 5.96 19.83 -22.59
C PRO A 68 6.51 20.39 -21.29
N ARG A 69 5.62 20.73 -20.33
CA ARG A 69 5.97 21.29 -19.02
C ARG A 69 7.16 20.51 -18.45
N SER A 70 8.34 21.12 -18.53
CA SER A 70 9.54 20.60 -17.92
C SER A 70 9.22 20.37 -16.45
N ARG A 71 9.38 19.12 -16.01
CA ARG A 71 9.32 18.74 -14.61
C ARG A 71 10.08 19.77 -13.78
N VAL A 72 9.54 20.08 -12.61
CA VAL A 72 10.16 20.91 -11.59
C VAL A 72 11.63 20.49 -11.45
N CYS A 73 12.54 21.32 -11.95
CA CYS A 73 13.98 21.11 -11.78
C CYS A 73 14.31 21.39 -10.32
N THR A 74 14.41 20.36 -9.50
CA THR A 74 14.91 20.49 -8.12
C THR A 74 16.42 20.63 -8.09
N GLY A 75 17.04 21.49 -8.92
CA GLY A 75 18.45 21.90 -8.84
C GLY A 75 19.53 20.80 -8.77
N LYS A 76 19.18 19.52 -8.98
CA LYS A 76 20.06 18.34 -8.85
C LYS A 76 20.14 17.61 -10.20
N SER A 77 21.23 16.88 -10.41
CA SER A 77 21.47 16.12 -11.65
C SER A 77 20.37 15.08 -11.88
N SER A 78 20.00 14.84 -13.13
CA SER A 78 19.09 13.75 -13.52
C SER A 78 19.50 12.35 -13.02
N ALA A 79 20.80 12.11 -12.81
CA ALA A 79 21.30 10.91 -12.15
C ALA A 79 20.86 10.82 -10.68
N TYR A 80 20.86 11.95 -9.98
CA TYR A 80 20.40 12.03 -8.59
C TYR A 80 18.90 11.74 -8.48
N ASP A 81 18.10 12.21 -9.44
CA ASP A 81 16.65 11.96 -9.45
C ASP A 81 16.36 10.47 -9.66
N LEU A 82 17.04 9.82 -10.62
CA LEU A 82 16.95 8.38 -10.83
C LEU A 82 17.39 7.59 -9.59
N ARG A 83 18.52 7.94 -8.99
CA ARG A 83 19.01 7.34 -7.73
C ARG A 83 18.00 7.52 -6.60
N SER A 84 17.44 8.72 -6.45
CA SER A 84 16.49 9.03 -5.38
C SER A 84 15.16 8.27 -5.55
N MET A 85 14.70 8.10 -6.79
CA MET A 85 13.54 7.26 -7.11
C MET A 85 13.79 5.79 -6.75
N ILE A 86 14.88 5.19 -7.24
CA ILE A 86 15.20 3.77 -6.96
C ILE A 86 15.40 3.56 -5.45
N ARG A 87 16.17 4.44 -4.80
CA ARG A 87 16.36 4.41 -3.33
C ARG A 87 15.02 4.52 -2.60
N GLY A 88 14.13 5.40 -3.05
CA GLY A 88 12.79 5.54 -2.49
C GLY A 88 11.99 4.23 -2.55
N HIS A 89 12.04 3.53 -3.69
CA HIS A 89 11.39 2.24 -3.84
C HIS A 89 12.00 1.14 -2.97
N ILE A 90 13.32 1.11 -2.78
CA ILE A 90 14.00 0.16 -1.86
C ILE A 90 13.60 0.45 -0.41
N VAL A 91 13.73 1.70 0.02
CA VAL A 91 13.45 2.16 1.40
C VAL A 91 11.99 1.97 1.78
N GLU A 92 11.08 2.06 0.81
CA GLU A 92 9.67 1.75 1.00
C GLU A 92 9.38 0.24 1.00
N GLY A 93 10.28 -0.61 0.50
CA GLY A 93 10.05 -2.04 0.30
C GLY A 93 9.17 -2.35 -0.92
N ARG A 94 9.14 -1.44 -1.90
CA ARG A 94 8.55 -1.71 -3.24
C ARG A 94 9.51 -2.53 -4.10
N LEU A 95 10.79 -2.19 -4.06
CA LEU A 95 11.88 -3.02 -4.59
C LEU A 95 12.48 -3.79 -3.42
N ARG A 96 12.27 -5.11 -3.39
CA ARG A 96 12.68 -5.97 -2.27
C ARG A 96 14.15 -6.34 -2.34
N ALA A 97 14.76 -6.62 -1.20
CA ALA A 97 16.09 -7.22 -1.11
C ALA A 97 16.14 -8.51 -1.95
N GLY A 98 17.24 -8.69 -2.70
CA GLY A 98 17.39 -9.79 -3.65
C GLY A 98 16.69 -9.60 -5.00
N ALA A 99 15.83 -8.58 -5.18
CA ALA A 99 15.20 -8.29 -6.46
C ALA A 99 16.24 -7.84 -7.50
N VAL A 100 16.08 -8.30 -8.74
CA VAL A 100 16.91 -7.87 -9.87
C VAL A 100 16.39 -6.54 -10.40
N LEU A 101 17.25 -5.56 -10.56
CA LEU A 101 16.89 -4.29 -11.19
C LEU A 101 16.81 -4.42 -12.72
N PRO A 102 15.88 -3.69 -13.38
CA PRO A 102 15.86 -3.56 -14.82
C PRO A 102 17.23 -3.23 -15.42
N LYS A 103 17.48 -3.73 -16.63
CA LYS A 103 18.72 -3.42 -17.36
C LYS A 103 18.82 -1.93 -17.65
N ILE A 104 20.05 -1.43 -17.81
CA ILE A 104 20.33 -0.01 -18.12
C ILE A 104 19.44 0.52 -19.27
N GLY A 105 19.26 -0.28 -20.33
CA GLY A 105 18.44 0.09 -21.48
C GLY A 105 16.98 0.41 -21.14
N TYR A 106 16.40 -0.25 -20.14
CA TYR A 106 15.05 0.06 -19.66
C TYR A 106 14.99 1.48 -19.12
N TYR A 107 15.92 1.87 -18.24
CA TYR A 107 15.91 3.21 -17.66
C TYR A 107 16.18 4.30 -18.70
N THR A 108 17.05 4.00 -19.67
CA THR A 108 17.32 4.90 -20.80
C THR A 108 16.06 5.17 -21.61
N LEU A 109 15.27 4.13 -21.95
CA LEU A 109 14.04 4.27 -22.72
C LEU A 109 12.91 4.89 -21.90
N SER A 110 12.63 4.37 -20.71
CA SER A 110 11.49 4.80 -19.88
C SER A 110 11.65 6.23 -19.36
N PHE A 111 12.87 6.64 -19.01
CA PHE A 111 13.13 7.95 -18.41
C PHE A 111 13.87 8.93 -19.34
N HIS A 112 14.17 8.52 -20.57
CA HIS A 112 14.87 9.34 -21.57
C HIS A 112 16.23 9.84 -21.05
N LEU A 113 16.97 8.97 -20.38
CA LEU A 113 18.26 9.26 -19.76
C LEU A 113 19.41 8.63 -20.54
N SER A 114 20.55 9.32 -20.61
CA SER A 114 21.74 8.74 -21.23
C SER A 114 22.23 7.52 -20.43
N PRO A 115 22.81 6.49 -21.09
CA PRO A 115 23.36 5.33 -20.38
C PRO A 115 24.39 5.71 -19.31
N THR A 116 25.18 6.77 -19.53
CA THR A 116 26.15 7.27 -18.55
C THR A 116 25.48 7.83 -17.30
N THR A 117 24.38 8.58 -17.45
CA THR A 117 23.55 9.05 -16.33
C THR A 117 22.96 7.90 -15.51
N VAL A 118 22.49 6.84 -16.19
CA VAL A 118 21.97 5.64 -15.52
C VAL A 118 23.09 4.91 -14.76
N CYS A 119 24.25 4.72 -15.39
CA CYS A 119 25.42 4.13 -14.74
C CYS A 119 25.87 4.93 -13.52
N GLU A 120 25.84 6.26 -13.59
CA GLU A 120 26.17 7.14 -12.47
C GLU A 120 25.19 6.94 -11.30
N ALA A 121 23.88 6.90 -11.57
CA ALA A 121 22.87 6.63 -10.56
C ALA A 121 23.05 5.26 -9.89
N MET A 122 23.33 4.21 -10.68
CA MET A 122 23.61 2.87 -10.17
C MET A 122 24.89 2.83 -9.33
N ARG A 123 25.93 3.59 -9.72
CA ARG A 123 27.16 3.73 -8.93
C ARG A 123 26.88 4.34 -7.56
N MET A 124 26.11 5.43 -7.49
CA MET A 124 25.72 6.06 -6.23
C MET A 124 24.95 5.09 -5.32
N LEU A 125 24.01 4.32 -5.87
CA LEU A 125 23.25 3.32 -5.10
C LEU A 125 24.15 2.19 -4.56
N ARG A 126 25.12 1.74 -5.35
CA ARG A 126 26.10 0.74 -4.94
C ARG A 126 27.01 1.27 -3.84
N ASP A 127 27.50 2.50 -3.98
CA ASP A 127 28.37 3.13 -2.98
C ASP A 127 27.62 3.31 -1.63
N GLU A 128 26.29 3.43 -1.67
CA GLU A 128 25.40 3.39 -0.49
C GLU A 128 25.03 1.97 -0.02
N HIS A 129 25.62 0.92 -0.62
CA HIS A 129 25.39 -0.48 -0.31
C HIS A 129 23.92 -0.94 -0.49
N LEU A 130 23.12 -0.18 -1.25
CA LEU A 130 21.72 -0.51 -1.52
C LEU A 130 21.54 -1.52 -2.65
N ILE A 131 22.55 -1.66 -3.51
CA ILE A 131 22.56 -2.60 -4.61
C ILE A 131 23.96 -3.20 -4.77
N HIS A 132 24.03 -4.40 -5.32
CA HIS A 132 25.28 -5.04 -5.71
C HIS A 132 25.16 -5.64 -7.11
N LYS A 133 26.30 -6.03 -7.68
CA LYS A 133 26.34 -6.67 -9.00
C LYS A 133 26.37 -8.19 -8.83
N ARG A 134 25.43 -8.90 -9.46
CA ARG A 134 25.39 -10.37 -9.53
C ARG A 134 25.36 -10.77 -11.00
N GLY A 135 26.49 -11.27 -11.51
CA GLY A 135 26.67 -11.52 -12.94
C GLY A 135 26.53 -10.24 -13.77
N ARG A 136 25.58 -10.23 -14.71
CA ARG A 136 25.30 -9.09 -15.61
C ARG A 136 24.22 -8.13 -15.10
N SER A 137 23.64 -8.40 -13.94
CA SER A 137 22.52 -7.63 -13.40
C SER A 137 22.87 -6.95 -12.08
N TRP A 138 22.16 -5.86 -11.80
CA TRP A 138 22.14 -5.23 -10.48
C TRP A 138 21.07 -5.87 -9.63
N VAL A 139 21.36 -6.12 -8.35
CA VAL A 139 20.46 -6.75 -7.39
C VAL A 139 20.35 -5.86 -6.16
N VAL A 140 19.15 -5.74 -5.61
CA VAL A 140 18.86 -4.93 -4.42
C VAL A 140 19.41 -5.60 -3.16
N GLY A 141 19.93 -4.80 -2.24
CA GLY A 141 20.56 -5.23 -1.00
C GLY A 141 22.08 -5.41 -1.12
N PRO A 142 22.76 -5.67 0.01
CA PRO A 142 24.20 -5.87 0.03
C PRO A 142 24.60 -7.12 -0.76
N SER A 143 25.85 -7.15 -1.24
CA SER A 143 26.40 -8.37 -1.82
C SER A 143 26.35 -9.47 -0.76
N SER A 144 25.90 -10.66 -1.13
CA SER A 144 25.91 -11.85 -0.24
C SER A 144 27.32 -12.17 0.29
N SER A 145 28.37 -11.57 -0.29
CA SER A 145 29.75 -11.64 0.18
C SER A 145 30.14 -10.58 1.23
N SER A 146 29.33 -9.54 1.47
CA SER A 146 29.66 -8.41 2.33
C SER A 146 28.70 -8.18 3.51
N SER A 147 27.51 -8.80 3.52
CA SER A 147 26.65 -8.85 4.73
C SER A 147 26.96 -10.03 5.65
N VAL A 148 27.69 -11.03 5.14
CA VAL A 148 28.44 -11.94 6.01
C VAL A 148 29.78 -11.24 6.26
N ARG A 149 29.88 -10.44 7.32
CA ARG A 149 31.15 -10.41 8.05
C ARG A 149 31.47 -11.88 8.27
N THR A 150 32.52 -12.37 7.61
CA THR A 150 33.01 -13.73 7.76
C THR A 150 33.32 -13.92 9.24
N VAL A 151 32.33 -14.39 9.99
CA VAL A 151 32.59 -15.14 11.20
C VAL A 151 33.18 -16.42 10.64
N SER A 152 34.50 -16.51 10.72
CA SER A 152 35.28 -17.72 10.47
C SER A 152 34.52 -18.94 10.93
N ARG A 153 34.48 -19.98 10.09
CA ARG A 153 33.94 -21.33 10.38
C ARG A 153 33.94 -21.62 11.89
N VAL A 154 32.79 -21.47 12.55
CA VAL A 154 32.63 -21.90 13.94
C VAL A 154 32.05 -23.32 13.91
N PRO A 155 32.77 -24.32 14.45
CA PRO A 155 32.24 -25.67 14.59
C PRO A 155 31.11 -25.70 15.62
N LEU A 156 30.10 -26.53 15.34
CA LEU A 156 29.01 -27.04 16.19
C LEU A 156 28.96 -26.55 17.66
N GLY A 157 27.93 -25.74 17.95
CA GLY A 157 27.51 -25.41 19.32
C GLY A 157 26.69 -24.11 19.44
N LEU A 158 25.56 -24.02 18.73
CA LEU A 158 24.50 -22.99 18.86
C LEU A 158 24.93 -21.50 18.78
N SER A 159 24.79 -20.84 17.62
CA SER A 159 24.88 -19.37 17.58
C SER A 159 24.27 -18.76 16.31
N MET A 160 22.95 -18.96 16.10
CA MET A 160 22.25 -18.31 15.00
C MET A 160 21.71 -16.94 15.44
N PRO A 161 21.79 -15.89 14.60
CA PRO A 161 21.13 -14.60 14.85
C PRO A 161 19.67 -14.82 15.20
N THR A 162 19.19 -14.26 16.31
CA THR A 162 17.89 -14.58 16.87
C THR A 162 17.10 -13.33 17.21
N VAL A 163 15.86 -13.27 16.72
CA VAL A 163 14.84 -12.31 17.13
C VAL A 163 13.90 -12.99 18.12
N LEU A 164 13.67 -12.35 19.26
CA LEU A 164 12.67 -12.80 20.22
C LEU A 164 11.30 -12.28 19.82
N VAL A 165 10.25 -13.10 19.94
CA VAL A 165 8.87 -12.71 19.66
C VAL A 165 8.07 -12.81 20.94
N LEU A 166 7.82 -11.66 21.56
CA LEU A 166 7.10 -11.52 22.82
C LEU A 166 5.58 -11.58 22.60
N VAL A 167 4.93 -12.53 23.26
CA VAL A 167 3.47 -12.74 23.26
C VAL A 167 2.91 -12.72 24.70
N PRO A 168 1.61 -12.42 24.91
CA PRO A 168 1.06 -12.18 26.24
C PRO A 168 1.06 -13.39 27.17
N SER A 169 0.26 -14.43 26.90
CA SER A 169 0.24 -15.68 27.67
C SER A 169 -0.53 -16.76 26.90
N ASP A 170 0.16 -17.85 26.60
CA ASP A 170 -0.31 -19.12 26.05
C ASP A 170 -1.03 -19.18 24.69
N ASP A 171 -0.66 -20.21 23.94
CA ASP A 171 -1.20 -20.69 22.68
C ASP A 171 -1.71 -19.62 21.68
N ARG A 172 -0.74 -18.93 21.09
CA ARG A 172 -0.20 -19.33 19.77
C ARG A 172 0.46 -18.10 19.12
N TRP A 173 1.56 -18.34 18.40
CA TRP A 173 1.92 -17.56 17.20
C TRP A 173 0.71 -17.33 16.26
N GLN A 174 -0.39 -18.05 16.44
CA GLN A 174 -1.66 -17.84 15.76
C GLN A 174 -2.42 -16.58 16.15
N VAL A 175 -1.98 -15.80 17.13
CA VAL A 175 -2.45 -14.40 17.26
C VAL A 175 -1.96 -13.56 16.06
N LEU A 176 -0.73 -13.83 15.60
CA LEU A 176 -0.17 -13.35 14.35
C LEU A 176 -0.76 -14.09 13.11
N PHE A 177 -1.17 -15.36 13.26
CA PHE A 177 -2.05 -16.03 12.29
C PHE A 177 -3.54 -15.69 12.46
N GLN A 178 -3.90 -14.64 13.20
CA GLN A 178 -5.22 -14.06 13.01
C GLN A 178 -5.30 -13.69 11.54
N ARG A 179 -6.40 -14.11 10.91
CA ARG A 179 -6.64 -14.14 9.47
C ARG A 179 -6.30 -12.85 8.67
N HIS A 180 -6.06 -11.72 9.34
CA HIS A 180 -5.67 -10.43 8.75
C HIS A 180 -4.17 -10.06 8.95
N LEU A 181 -3.46 -10.68 9.91
CA LEU A 181 -2.02 -10.50 10.16
C LEU A 181 -1.14 -11.55 9.47
N GLU A 182 -1.74 -12.57 8.87
CA GLU A 182 -1.04 -13.63 8.11
C GLU A 182 -0.04 -13.06 7.10
N ALA A 183 -0.43 -11.97 6.40
CA ALA A 183 0.44 -11.30 5.45
C ALA A 183 1.69 -10.68 6.11
N PHE A 184 1.56 -10.10 7.30
CA PHE A 184 2.69 -9.59 8.07
C PHE A 184 3.62 -10.74 8.47
N SER A 185 3.07 -11.78 9.10
CA SER A 185 3.86 -12.88 9.68
C SER A 185 4.58 -13.70 8.63
N ARG A 186 3.90 -13.97 7.50
CA ARG A 186 4.51 -14.67 6.37
C ARG A 186 5.68 -13.88 5.81
N GLU A 187 5.50 -12.58 5.58
CA GLU A 187 6.54 -11.74 5.02
C GLU A 187 7.72 -11.56 5.99
N PHE A 188 7.41 -11.20 7.24
CA PHE A 188 8.40 -11.05 8.31
C PHE A 188 9.23 -12.32 8.49
N GLY A 189 8.56 -13.47 8.60
CA GLY A 189 9.22 -14.75 8.80
C GLY A 189 10.03 -15.20 7.58
N SER A 190 9.52 -14.98 6.37
CA SER A 190 10.23 -15.32 5.13
C SER A 190 11.51 -14.50 4.99
N GLU A 191 11.47 -13.19 5.23
CA GLU A 191 12.66 -12.34 5.12
C GLU A 191 13.72 -12.71 6.17
N LEU A 192 13.32 -12.96 7.42
CA LEU A 192 14.25 -13.43 8.45
C LEU A 192 14.88 -14.78 8.08
N ALA A 193 14.08 -15.74 7.61
CA ALA A 193 14.56 -17.06 7.20
C ALA A 193 15.53 -16.97 6.01
N ASN A 194 15.23 -16.13 5.02
CA ASN A 194 16.09 -15.88 3.85
C ASN A 194 17.46 -15.31 4.24
N CYS A 195 17.52 -14.58 5.37
CA CYS A 195 18.75 -14.03 5.93
C CYS A 195 19.39 -14.88 7.04
N GLY A 196 18.88 -16.09 7.29
CA GLY A 196 19.42 -16.99 8.33
C GLY A 196 19.18 -16.49 9.77
N VAL A 197 18.15 -15.67 9.98
CA VAL A 197 17.76 -15.16 11.31
C VAL A 197 16.62 -16.01 11.87
N HIS A 198 16.84 -16.55 13.07
CA HIS A 198 15.88 -17.36 13.80
C HIS A 198 14.87 -16.50 14.57
N GLN A 199 13.68 -17.07 14.75
CA GLN A 199 12.62 -16.49 15.56
C GLN A 199 12.34 -17.41 16.74
N VAL A 200 12.39 -16.87 17.95
CA VAL A 200 12.13 -17.63 19.19
C VAL A 200 10.98 -16.97 19.94
N ALA A 201 9.92 -17.73 20.21
CA ALA A 201 8.78 -17.27 20.98
C ALA A 201 9.14 -17.11 22.47
N VAL A 202 8.71 -16.01 23.09
CA VAL A 202 8.85 -15.77 24.53
C VAL A 202 7.55 -15.18 25.09
N GLN A 203 7.26 -15.40 26.37
CA GLN A 203 5.97 -15.01 26.97
C GLN A 203 6.12 -13.90 28.00
N ALA A 204 5.19 -12.95 28.01
CA ALA A 204 5.17 -11.87 29.00
C ALA A 204 4.69 -12.36 30.37
N THR A 205 3.65 -13.19 30.39
CA THR A 205 3.09 -13.77 31.62
C THR A 205 2.82 -15.26 31.42
N THR A 206 2.84 -16.01 32.53
CA THR A 206 2.35 -17.39 32.57
C THR A 206 0.89 -17.39 33.01
N THR A 207 0.01 -18.06 32.28
CA THR A 207 -1.34 -18.41 32.77
C THR A 207 -1.40 -19.85 33.27
N ARG A 208 -0.37 -20.67 33.00
CA ARG A 208 -0.26 -22.07 33.43
C ARG A 208 1.21 -22.46 33.64
N PRO A 209 1.56 -23.21 34.69
CA PRO A 209 2.90 -23.76 34.84
C PRO A 209 3.18 -24.71 33.68
N HIS A 210 4.00 -24.26 32.73
CA HIS A 210 4.42 -25.04 31.57
C HIS A 210 5.72 -25.78 31.84
N THR A 211 5.90 -26.87 31.09
CA THR A 211 6.97 -27.86 31.15
C THR A 211 8.36 -27.36 30.69
N GLY A 212 8.66 -26.06 30.83
CA GLY A 212 10.01 -25.52 30.64
C GLY A 212 10.46 -25.25 29.20
N GLU A 213 9.57 -25.28 28.21
CA GLU A 213 9.98 -25.08 26.81
C GLU A 213 10.22 -23.59 26.43
N TRP A 214 9.54 -22.63 27.07
CA TRP A 214 9.54 -21.22 26.62
C TRP A 214 10.00 -20.29 27.75
N ALA A 215 10.90 -19.35 27.44
CA ALA A 215 11.30 -18.31 28.39
C ALA A 215 10.12 -17.38 28.69
N THR A 216 9.75 -17.28 29.97
CA THR A 216 8.57 -16.59 30.44
C THR A 216 8.89 -15.51 31.48
N GLY A 217 8.30 -14.34 31.30
CA GLY A 217 8.54 -13.19 32.17
C GLY A 217 9.94 -12.58 32.01
N ARG A 218 10.16 -11.43 32.65
CA ARG A 218 11.40 -10.65 32.45
C ARG A 218 12.65 -11.40 32.89
N GLY A 219 12.57 -12.20 33.96
CA GLY A 219 13.73 -12.92 34.51
C GLY A 219 14.28 -14.00 33.57
N GLU A 220 13.42 -14.83 32.99
CA GLU A 220 13.86 -15.87 32.04
C GLU A 220 14.24 -15.27 30.69
N ILE A 221 13.49 -14.27 30.22
CA ILE A 221 13.82 -13.56 28.99
C ILE A 221 15.15 -12.83 29.14
N ALA A 222 15.46 -12.23 30.30
CA ALA A 222 16.77 -11.64 30.57
C ALA A 222 17.89 -12.68 30.44
N ARG A 223 17.72 -13.86 31.06
CA ARG A 223 18.69 -14.96 30.98
C ARG A 223 18.89 -15.43 29.54
N LEU A 224 17.82 -15.53 28.76
CA LEU A 224 17.88 -15.88 27.34
C LEU A 224 18.59 -14.80 26.51
N ILE A 225 18.30 -13.51 26.73
CA ILE A 225 18.98 -12.41 26.03
C ILE A 225 20.48 -12.44 26.35
N ILE A 226 20.85 -12.65 27.63
CA ILE A 226 22.24 -12.74 28.06
C ILE A 226 22.93 -13.95 27.43
N SER A 227 22.27 -15.12 27.37
CA SER A 227 22.86 -16.32 26.76
C SER A 227 23.02 -16.21 25.24
N LEU A 228 22.13 -15.47 24.56
CA LEU A 228 22.26 -15.18 23.13
C LEU A 228 23.39 -14.19 22.82
N GLY A 229 23.71 -13.27 23.73
CA GLY A 229 24.78 -12.27 23.57
C GLY A 229 24.64 -11.48 22.26
N GLU A 230 25.68 -11.49 21.42
CA GLU A 230 25.69 -10.82 20.11
C GLU A 230 24.69 -11.41 19.10
N GLN A 231 24.20 -12.63 19.31
CA GLN A 231 23.18 -13.21 18.46
C GLN A 231 21.79 -12.62 18.70
N TYR A 232 21.55 -11.96 19.84
CA TYR A 232 20.28 -11.29 20.07
C TYR A 232 20.16 -10.07 19.15
N ARG A 233 19.27 -10.18 18.14
CA ARG A 233 19.01 -9.13 17.14
C ARG A 233 17.93 -8.15 17.55
N GLY A 234 17.13 -8.49 18.56
CA GLY A 234 16.07 -7.62 19.06
C GLY A 234 14.80 -8.38 19.40
N THR A 235 13.76 -7.63 19.77
CA THR A 235 12.45 -8.20 20.15
C THR A 235 11.32 -7.62 19.33
N LEU A 236 10.48 -8.48 18.76
CA LEU A 236 9.16 -8.14 18.24
C LEU A 236 8.12 -8.40 19.33
N ILE A 237 7.38 -7.37 19.74
CA ILE A 237 6.21 -7.47 20.61
C ILE A 237 4.98 -7.65 19.72
N ALA A 238 4.41 -8.85 19.73
CA ALA A 238 3.28 -9.24 18.88
C ALA A 238 1.98 -9.34 19.69
N SER A 239 1.53 -8.21 20.23
CA SER A 239 0.37 -8.17 21.13
C SER A 239 -0.37 -6.83 21.10
N ASN A 240 -1.67 -6.87 21.42
CA ASN A 240 -2.43 -5.66 21.75
C ASN A 240 -1.92 -5.06 23.06
N TYR A 241 -2.08 -3.74 23.19
CA TYR A 241 -1.65 -2.97 24.35
C TYR A 241 -2.17 -3.57 25.67
N ASP A 242 -3.47 -3.85 25.76
CA ASP A 242 -4.12 -4.31 27.00
C ASP A 242 -3.82 -5.77 27.37
N ARG A 243 -3.15 -6.52 26.50
CA ARG A 243 -2.86 -7.95 26.73
C ARG A 243 -1.53 -8.20 27.42
N ILE A 244 -0.60 -7.25 27.36
CA ILE A 244 0.66 -7.31 28.09
C ILE A 244 0.58 -6.29 29.21
N PRO A 245 0.50 -6.71 30.48
CA PRO A 245 0.55 -5.80 31.61
C PRO A 245 1.82 -4.95 31.57
N ASP A 246 1.68 -3.66 31.89
CA ASP A 246 2.80 -2.69 31.88
C ASP A 246 3.59 -2.66 30.56
N MET A 247 2.90 -2.66 29.41
CA MET A 247 3.51 -2.64 28.07
C MET A 247 4.64 -1.58 27.94
N GLU A 248 4.44 -0.37 28.48
CA GLU A 248 5.45 0.70 28.44
C GLU A 248 6.74 0.32 29.17
N ARG A 249 6.62 -0.36 30.31
CA ARG A 249 7.78 -0.87 31.06
C ARG A 249 8.46 -2.01 30.32
N TRP A 250 7.71 -2.87 29.64
CA TRP A 250 8.30 -3.92 28.79
C TRP A 250 9.11 -3.33 27.64
N ILE A 251 8.53 -2.36 26.92
CA ILE A 251 9.23 -1.66 25.83
C ILE A 251 10.50 -1.01 26.36
N THR A 252 10.40 -0.25 27.46
CA THR A 252 11.55 0.47 28.03
C THR A 252 12.64 -0.48 28.51
N TRP A 253 12.26 -1.58 29.17
CA TRP A 253 13.18 -2.61 29.64
C TRP A 253 13.89 -3.32 28.49
N LEU A 254 13.16 -3.77 27.46
CA LEU A 254 13.74 -4.39 26.26
C LEU A 254 14.66 -3.43 25.51
N CYS A 255 14.29 -2.15 25.41
CA CYS A 255 15.14 -1.13 24.80
C CYS A 255 16.46 -0.94 25.54
N GLY A 256 16.51 -1.26 26.84
CA GLY A 256 17.71 -1.17 27.68
C GLY A 256 18.86 -2.07 27.21
N TYR A 257 18.55 -3.13 26.46
CA TYR A 257 19.56 -4.03 25.88
C TYR A 257 20.21 -3.49 24.59
N GLY A 258 19.88 -2.27 24.16
CA GLY A 258 20.51 -1.61 23.01
C GLY A 258 20.17 -2.18 21.63
N ARG A 259 19.39 -3.26 21.56
CA ARG A 259 18.90 -3.85 20.31
C ARG A 259 17.52 -3.33 19.92
N PRO A 260 17.12 -3.48 18.64
CA PRO A 260 15.80 -3.08 18.21
C PRO A 260 14.64 -3.71 18.98
N VAL A 261 13.62 -2.90 19.27
CA VAL A 261 12.34 -3.32 19.82
C VAL A 261 11.24 -2.81 18.91
N ILE A 262 10.47 -3.73 18.32
CA ILE A 262 9.36 -3.41 17.43
C ILE A 262 8.06 -3.83 18.11
N TRP A 263 7.08 -2.94 18.21
CA TRP A 263 5.74 -3.30 18.68
C TRP A 263 4.72 -3.29 17.54
N LEU A 264 4.08 -4.44 17.28
CA LEU A 264 2.97 -4.57 16.33
C LEU A 264 1.65 -4.19 16.98
N ASP A 265 1.34 -2.90 16.91
CA ASP A 265 0.06 -2.31 17.31
C ASP A 265 -0.94 -2.33 16.15
N HIS A 266 -1.39 -3.54 15.76
CA HIS A 266 -2.23 -3.70 14.57
C HIS A 266 -3.61 -3.02 14.67
N GLU A 267 -4.10 -2.74 15.88
CA GLU A 267 -5.35 -2.01 16.13
C GLU A 267 -5.11 -0.50 16.29
N ASN A 268 -3.85 -0.04 16.20
CA ASN A 268 -3.47 1.34 16.50
C ASN A 268 -4.00 1.80 17.89
N ALA A 269 -3.99 0.89 18.88
CA ALA A 269 -4.67 1.02 20.16
C ALA A 269 -4.10 2.13 21.05
N LYS A 270 -2.79 2.41 20.95
CA LYS A 270 -2.15 3.48 21.75
C LYS A 270 -1.28 4.39 20.88
N PRO A 271 -1.87 5.32 20.10
CA PRO A 271 -1.11 6.24 19.23
C PRO A 271 -0.13 7.15 19.97
N SER A 272 -0.36 7.36 21.27
CA SER A 272 0.52 8.15 22.14
C SER A 272 1.82 7.42 22.49
N LEU A 273 1.89 6.09 22.39
CA LEU A 273 3.07 5.29 22.72
C LEU A 273 3.99 5.15 21.50
N ASP A 274 4.32 6.27 20.89
CA ASP A 274 5.22 6.36 19.74
C ASP A 274 6.70 6.48 20.16
N ARG A 275 7.59 6.48 19.17
CA ARG A 275 9.04 6.56 19.40
C ARG A 275 9.47 7.79 20.20
N ARG A 276 8.76 8.92 20.05
CA ARG A 276 9.10 10.15 20.75
C ARG A 276 8.69 10.06 22.22
N ALA A 277 7.49 9.55 22.49
CA ALA A 277 6.99 9.37 23.85
C ALA A 277 7.85 8.41 24.68
N VAL A 278 8.30 7.31 24.08
CA VAL A 278 9.19 6.33 24.75
C VAL A 278 10.61 6.87 24.91
N GLY A 279 11.04 7.84 24.08
CA GLY A 279 12.38 8.45 24.17
C GLY A 279 13.54 7.52 23.77
N ARG A 280 13.25 6.38 23.14
CA ARG A 280 14.26 5.37 22.75
C ARG A 280 14.44 5.33 21.23
N LYS A 281 15.69 5.48 20.76
CA LYS A 281 16.00 5.47 19.31
C LYS A 281 15.86 4.08 18.67
N ASN A 282 15.98 3.02 19.47
CA ASN A 282 15.85 1.63 19.07
C ASN A 282 14.43 1.07 19.29
N TYR A 283 13.43 1.93 19.39
CA TYR A 283 12.04 1.53 19.46
C TYR A 283 11.28 1.93 18.20
N TRP A 284 10.51 1.00 17.66
CA TRP A 284 9.62 1.20 16.53
C TRP A 284 8.23 0.69 16.86
N ARG A 285 7.21 1.49 16.56
CA ARG A 285 5.82 1.05 16.56
C ARG A 285 5.42 0.76 15.12
N CYS A 286 4.80 -0.38 14.86
CA CYS A 286 4.24 -0.73 13.56
C CYS A 286 2.73 -0.91 13.62
N PHE A 287 2.02 -0.29 12.68
CA PHE A 287 0.55 -0.31 12.61
C PHE A 287 0.07 -0.05 11.18
N ALA A 288 -1.15 -0.47 10.87
CA ALA A 288 -1.81 -0.14 9.61
C ALA A 288 -2.39 1.27 9.68
N ASP A 289 -2.20 2.08 8.64
CA ASP A 289 -2.78 3.43 8.57
C ASP A 289 -4.27 3.34 8.23
N SER A 290 -5.04 3.06 9.26
CA SER A 290 -6.46 2.80 9.14
C SER A 290 -7.27 4.02 8.67
N PRO A 291 -7.00 5.23 9.21
CA PRO A 291 -7.61 6.47 8.72
C PRO A 291 -7.37 6.74 7.24
N ALA A 292 -6.15 6.50 6.72
CA ALA A 292 -5.84 6.70 5.29
C ALA A 292 -6.56 5.69 4.40
N ALA A 293 -6.78 4.46 4.87
CA ALA A 293 -7.46 3.44 4.07
C ALA A 293 -8.95 3.75 3.94
N ALA A 294 -9.57 4.24 5.01
CA ALA A 294 -10.95 4.72 4.98
C ALA A 294 -11.10 5.91 4.01
N GLU A 295 -10.19 6.90 4.07
CA GLU A 295 -10.15 8.00 3.09
C GLU A 295 -10.00 7.51 1.65
N MET A 296 -9.15 6.51 1.41
CA MET A 296 -8.98 5.91 0.10
C MET A 296 -10.26 5.27 -0.42
N ALA A 297 -11.00 4.54 0.43
CA ALA A 297 -12.28 3.93 0.05
C ALA A 297 -13.34 4.98 -0.27
N VAL A 298 -13.48 6.02 0.56
CA VAL A 298 -14.43 7.12 0.36
C VAL A 298 -14.09 7.90 -0.91
N SER A 299 -12.83 8.33 -1.06
CA SER A 299 -12.37 9.08 -2.23
C SER A 299 -12.61 8.30 -3.52
N CYS A 300 -12.32 6.99 -3.52
CA CYS A 300 -12.55 6.12 -4.67
C CYS A 300 -14.00 6.18 -5.19
N LEU A 301 -14.98 6.22 -4.28
CA LEU A 301 -16.41 6.29 -4.63
C LEU A 301 -16.84 7.70 -5.00
N VAL A 302 -16.41 8.71 -4.25
CA VAL A 302 -16.78 10.11 -4.46
C VAL A 302 -16.22 10.64 -5.78
N ASP A 303 -14.97 10.29 -6.11
CA ASP A 303 -14.34 10.65 -7.40
C ASP A 303 -15.09 10.03 -8.60
N ARG A 304 -15.90 8.99 -8.36
CA ARG A 304 -16.77 8.34 -9.35
C ARG A 304 -18.21 8.86 -9.32
N GLY A 305 -18.48 9.90 -8.53
CA GLY A 305 -19.77 10.59 -8.47
C GLY A 305 -20.78 9.96 -7.50
N HIS A 306 -20.37 9.03 -6.64
CA HIS A 306 -21.29 8.41 -5.67
C HIS A 306 -21.58 9.37 -4.52
N VAL A 307 -22.84 9.76 -4.39
CA VAL A 307 -23.31 10.69 -3.33
C VAL A 307 -24.14 10.01 -2.25
N ARG A 308 -24.69 8.81 -2.51
CA ARG A 308 -25.42 7.99 -1.52
C ARG A 308 -24.69 6.67 -1.33
N ILE A 309 -24.03 6.53 -0.17
CA ILE A 309 -23.14 5.40 0.12
C ILE A 309 -23.69 4.64 1.33
N GLY A 310 -23.88 3.33 1.17
CA GLY A 310 -24.36 2.43 2.22
C GLY A 310 -23.24 1.82 3.06
N LEU A 311 -23.51 1.65 4.35
CA LEU A 311 -22.64 0.97 5.32
C LEU A 311 -23.44 -0.13 6.03
N PRO A 312 -23.41 -1.38 5.55
CA PRO A 312 -24.06 -2.50 6.24
C PRO A 312 -23.27 -2.87 7.49
N LEU A 313 -23.85 -2.60 8.67
CA LEU A 313 -23.27 -2.88 9.98
C LEU A 313 -23.83 -4.20 10.53
N ILE A 314 -23.16 -5.29 10.22
CA ILE A 314 -23.57 -6.63 10.67
C ILE A 314 -22.93 -6.91 12.03
N SER A 315 -23.72 -6.93 13.10
CA SER A 315 -23.25 -7.27 14.45
C SER A 315 -23.32 -8.78 14.69
N VAL A 316 -22.16 -9.44 14.76
CA VAL A 316 -22.05 -10.89 15.04
C VAL A 316 -21.22 -11.11 16.31
N GLY A 317 -21.86 -11.18 17.47
CA GLY A 317 -21.16 -11.33 18.75
C GLY A 317 -20.39 -10.07 19.18
N ARG A 318 -19.96 -10.05 20.46
CA ARG A 318 -19.26 -8.89 21.06
C ARG A 318 -18.01 -8.46 20.28
N ARG A 319 -17.24 -9.40 19.72
CA ARG A 319 -15.93 -9.12 19.10
C ARG A 319 -16.03 -8.63 17.65
N ALA A 320 -16.94 -9.17 16.83
CA ALA A 320 -17.14 -8.65 15.47
C ALA A 320 -17.87 -7.30 15.49
N ARG A 321 -18.73 -7.08 16.50
CA ARG A 321 -19.36 -5.79 16.76
C ARG A 321 -18.34 -4.67 16.89
N THR A 322 -17.29 -4.87 17.69
CA THR A 322 -16.21 -3.87 17.86
C THR A 322 -15.50 -3.55 16.54
N ILE A 323 -15.21 -4.54 15.70
CA ILE A 323 -14.52 -4.33 14.41
C ILE A 323 -15.40 -3.55 13.42
N VAL A 324 -16.69 -3.90 13.33
CA VAL A 324 -17.63 -3.27 12.40
C VAL A 324 -17.95 -1.84 12.84
N GLU A 325 -18.18 -1.61 14.14
CA GLU A 325 -18.40 -0.28 14.70
C GLU A 325 -17.15 0.61 14.55
N HIS A 326 -15.95 0.07 14.79
CA HIS A 326 -14.71 0.78 14.56
C HIS A 326 -14.55 1.18 13.09
N ARG A 327 -14.80 0.26 12.16
CA ARG A 327 -14.69 0.55 10.72
C ARG A 327 -15.70 1.59 10.26
N ALA A 328 -16.92 1.53 10.77
CA ALA A 328 -17.95 2.52 10.48
C ALA A 328 -17.53 3.92 10.95
N LYS A 329 -16.99 4.01 12.17
CA LYS A 329 -16.45 5.24 12.74
C LYS A 329 -15.34 5.83 11.85
N GLU A 330 -14.39 5.03 11.40
CA GLU A 330 -13.30 5.51 10.53
C GLU A 330 -13.79 6.03 9.18
N VAL A 331 -14.80 5.40 8.60
CA VAL A 331 -15.41 5.85 7.34
C VAL A 331 -16.17 7.16 7.54
N LEU A 332 -16.89 7.32 8.66
CA LEU A 332 -17.55 8.58 9.04
C LEU A 332 -16.51 9.70 9.18
N GLU A 333 -15.45 9.46 9.95
CA GLU A 333 -14.35 10.42 10.14
C GLU A 333 -13.62 10.73 8.82
N ALA A 334 -13.53 9.77 7.90
CA ALA A 334 -12.96 10.00 6.57
C ALA A 334 -13.83 10.94 5.72
N VAL A 335 -15.15 10.78 5.74
CA VAL A 335 -16.09 11.68 5.04
C VAL A 335 -15.96 13.11 5.58
N GLU A 336 -15.88 13.27 6.90
CA GLU A 336 -15.69 14.57 7.56
C GLU A 336 -14.35 15.22 7.18
N ARG A 337 -13.24 14.48 7.30
CA ARG A 337 -11.89 14.97 6.96
C ARG A 337 -11.77 15.40 5.49
N LEU A 338 -12.35 14.63 4.59
CA LEU A 338 -12.33 14.91 3.16
C LEU A 338 -13.33 16.00 2.75
N ARG A 339 -14.26 16.39 3.64
CA ARG A 339 -15.44 17.20 3.30
C ARG A 339 -16.17 16.61 2.09
N ALA A 340 -16.32 15.29 2.09
CA ALA A 340 -16.81 14.57 0.94
C ALA A 340 -18.29 14.91 0.66
N PRO A 341 -18.68 15.23 -0.59
CA PRO A 341 -20.05 15.56 -0.96
C PRO A 341 -20.92 14.29 -1.07
N CYS A 342 -21.00 13.50 -0.01
CA CYS A 342 -21.78 12.28 0.06
C CYS A 342 -22.50 12.13 1.40
N THR A 343 -23.62 11.43 1.38
CA THR A 343 -24.37 10.98 2.55
C THR A 343 -24.08 9.51 2.80
N LEU A 344 -23.69 9.19 4.03
CA LEU A 344 -23.54 7.81 4.50
C LEU A 344 -24.86 7.31 5.10
N HIS A 345 -25.21 6.08 4.76
CA HIS A 345 -26.39 5.38 5.29
C HIS A 345 -25.93 4.14 6.07
N PRO A 346 -25.62 4.27 7.38
CA PRO A 346 -25.32 3.12 8.22
C PRO A 346 -26.61 2.36 8.55
N VAL A 347 -26.63 1.05 8.28
CA VAL A 347 -27.78 0.19 8.59
C VAL A 347 -27.32 -0.99 9.43
N THR A 348 -27.78 -1.04 10.68
CA THR A 348 -27.42 -2.08 11.64
C THR A 348 -28.36 -3.27 11.55
N GLN A 349 -27.79 -4.47 11.47
CA GLN A 349 -28.54 -5.73 11.58
C GLN A 349 -28.23 -6.41 12.91
N THR A 350 -29.28 -6.73 13.68
CA THR A 350 -29.18 -7.35 15.01
C THR A 350 -28.92 -8.86 14.94
N GLU A 351 -28.38 -9.37 16.05
CA GLU A 351 -27.84 -10.72 16.22
C GLU A 351 -28.91 -11.84 16.23
N ASP A 352 -30.19 -11.51 16.47
CA ASP A 352 -31.25 -12.51 16.69
C ASP A 352 -31.57 -13.34 15.44
N PHE A 353 -31.40 -12.73 14.26
CA PHE A 353 -31.45 -13.45 12.98
C PHE A 353 -30.33 -14.51 12.92
N TRP A 354 -29.13 -14.15 13.38
CA TRP A 354 -27.93 -14.98 13.26
C TRP A 354 -27.81 -16.04 14.36
N LYS A 355 -28.39 -15.84 15.55
CA LYS A 355 -28.37 -16.84 16.64
C LYS A 355 -29.07 -18.15 16.30
N LYS A 356 -30.10 -18.13 15.45
CA LYS A 356 -30.84 -19.33 15.02
C LYS A 356 -30.06 -20.18 14.00
N GLU A 357 -29.36 -19.55 13.06
CA GLU A 357 -28.61 -20.28 12.02
C GLU A 357 -27.11 -20.51 12.33
N ALA A 358 -26.46 -19.63 13.11
CA ALA A 358 -25.00 -19.67 13.34
C ALA A 358 -24.52 -20.74 14.33
N LYS A 359 -25.42 -21.44 15.05
CA LYS A 359 -25.05 -22.48 16.02
C LYS A 359 -24.39 -23.73 15.41
N ARG A 360 -24.40 -23.90 14.08
CA ARG A 360 -23.91 -25.13 13.42
C ARG A 360 -22.62 -25.00 12.58
N GLU A 361 -22.23 -23.83 12.05
CA GLU A 361 -21.22 -23.78 10.97
C GLU A 361 -20.26 -22.56 10.96
N PHE A 362 -20.12 -21.80 12.05
CA PHE A 362 -19.30 -20.56 12.03
C PHE A 362 -17.78 -20.78 11.83
N THR A 363 -17.33 -22.05 11.79
CA THR A 363 -15.96 -22.48 11.47
C THR A 363 -15.65 -22.51 9.96
N ARG A 364 -16.64 -22.49 9.07
CA ARG A 364 -16.45 -22.37 7.60
C ARG A 364 -16.47 -20.93 7.09
N ASP A 365 -15.91 -20.70 5.91
CA ASP A 365 -15.86 -19.39 5.27
C ASP A 365 -17.29 -18.87 5.02
N TYR A 366 -17.64 -17.71 5.59
CA TYR A 366 -19.01 -17.15 5.54
C TYR A 366 -19.49 -16.86 4.12
N GLY A 367 -18.56 -16.58 3.20
CA GLY A 367 -18.89 -16.48 1.79
C GLY A 367 -19.41 -17.80 1.21
N GLU A 368 -18.84 -18.93 1.63
CA GLU A 368 -19.29 -20.27 1.21
C GLU A 368 -20.60 -20.66 1.90
N TYR A 369 -20.78 -20.28 3.16
CA TYR A 369 -22.07 -20.42 3.84
C TYR A 369 -23.18 -19.62 3.15
N MET A 370 -22.93 -18.35 2.80
CA MET A 370 -23.91 -17.53 2.08
C MET A 370 -24.18 -18.06 0.68
N LEU A 371 -23.17 -18.58 -0.03
CA LEU A 371 -23.39 -19.28 -1.30
C LEU A 371 -24.28 -20.50 -1.12
N SER A 372 -24.00 -21.34 -0.10
CA SER A 372 -24.83 -22.50 0.25
C SER A 372 -26.25 -22.10 0.67
N ALA A 373 -26.41 -21.05 1.46
CA ALA A 373 -27.70 -20.54 1.92
C ALA A 373 -28.52 -19.96 0.76
N VAL A 374 -27.86 -19.27 -0.18
CA VAL A 374 -28.50 -18.79 -1.41
C VAL A 374 -28.85 -19.96 -2.32
N ASP A 375 -27.95 -20.90 -2.56
CA ASP A 375 -28.22 -22.09 -3.38
C ASP A 375 -29.37 -22.91 -2.78
N LYS A 376 -29.43 -23.03 -1.44
CA LYS A 376 -30.55 -23.65 -0.71
C LYS A 376 -31.84 -22.84 -0.87
N ALA A 377 -31.80 -21.52 -0.74
CA ALA A 377 -32.98 -20.66 -0.91
C ALA A 377 -33.55 -20.75 -2.34
N TYR A 378 -32.69 -20.84 -3.36
CA TYR A 378 -33.08 -21.06 -4.74
C TYR A 378 -33.60 -22.49 -4.97
N ALA A 379 -32.95 -23.51 -4.41
CA ALA A 379 -33.39 -24.90 -4.51
C ALA A 379 -34.77 -25.12 -3.84
N GLU A 380 -34.99 -24.58 -2.64
CA GLU A 380 -36.28 -24.61 -1.94
C GLU A 380 -37.37 -23.82 -2.66
N ALA A 381 -36.99 -22.83 -3.47
CA ALA A 381 -37.90 -22.10 -4.34
C ALA A 381 -38.17 -22.86 -5.66
N GLY A 382 -37.62 -24.07 -5.85
CA GLY A 382 -37.79 -24.85 -7.08
C GLY A 382 -37.06 -24.26 -8.29
N LEU A 383 -36.09 -23.39 -8.07
CA LEU A 383 -35.32 -22.73 -9.12
C LEU A 383 -34.03 -23.50 -9.42
N SER A 384 -33.90 -24.06 -10.61
CA SER A 384 -32.60 -24.38 -11.20
C SER A 384 -32.09 -23.17 -11.99
N ARG A 385 -30.77 -23.06 -12.20
CA ARG A 385 -30.07 -21.91 -12.83
C ARG A 385 -30.55 -21.50 -14.25
N GLY A 386 -31.63 -22.09 -14.78
CA GLY A 386 -32.08 -21.85 -16.15
C GLY A 386 -33.57 -21.98 -16.49
N ASN A 387 -34.54 -21.96 -15.56
CA ASN A 387 -35.94 -22.21 -15.95
C ASN A 387 -36.94 -21.04 -15.79
N ARG A 388 -37.83 -20.93 -16.79
CA ARG A 388 -38.48 -19.69 -17.29
C ARG A 388 -39.87 -19.35 -16.74
N SER A 389 -40.27 -19.78 -15.54
CA SER A 389 -41.43 -19.21 -14.84
C SER A 389 -40.99 -18.11 -13.85
N ALA A 390 -40.19 -17.18 -14.35
CA ALA A 390 -39.32 -16.31 -13.54
C ALA A 390 -40.07 -15.39 -12.58
N ALA A 391 -41.22 -14.79 -12.93
CA ALA A 391 -41.75 -13.65 -12.18
C ALA A 391 -42.33 -13.95 -10.77
N LYS A 392 -43.01 -15.08 -10.59
CA LYS A 392 -43.58 -15.47 -9.28
C LYS A 392 -42.53 -16.10 -8.36
N LEU A 393 -41.59 -16.84 -8.96
CA LEU A 393 -40.47 -17.46 -8.28
C LEU A 393 -39.37 -16.44 -7.91
N ASP A 394 -39.14 -15.41 -8.75
CA ASP A 394 -38.27 -14.28 -8.41
C ASP A 394 -38.78 -13.54 -7.18
N ARG A 395 -40.10 -13.34 -7.04
CA ARG A 395 -40.65 -12.67 -5.86
C ARG A 395 -40.42 -13.48 -4.59
N MET A 396 -40.58 -14.80 -4.65
CA MET A 396 -40.42 -15.67 -3.48
C MET A 396 -38.94 -15.85 -3.11
N ALA A 397 -38.06 -16.02 -4.10
CA ALA A 397 -36.61 -16.03 -3.93
C ALA A 397 -36.09 -14.66 -3.46
N SER A 398 -36.59 -13.55 -4.01
CA SER A 398 -36.29 -12.18 -3.56
C SER A 398 -36.75 -11.94 -2.13
N GLY A 399 -37.92 -12.43 -1.73
CA GLY A 399 -38.39 -12.35 -0.34
C GLY A 399 -37.46 -13.08 0.64
N LYS A 400 -37.08 -14.32 0.34
CA LYS A 400 -36.10 -15.08 1.15
C LYS A 400 -34.72 -14.42 1.16
N LEU A 401 -34.26 -13.91 0.01
CA LEU A 401 -32.97 -13.23 -0.12
C LEU A 401 -32.93 -11.91 0.66
N LYS A 402 -34.01 -11.13 0.65
CA LYS A 402 -34.17 -9.92 1.48
C LYS A 402 -34.18 -10.27 2.97
N ALA A 403 -34.79 -11.39 3.35
CA ALA A 403 -34.75 -11.88 4.73
C ALA A 403 -33.33 -12.29 5.16
N LEU A 404 -32.49 -12.81 4.24
CA LEU A 404 -31.09 -13.19 4.53
C LEU A 404 -30.21 -11.97 4.87
N LEU A 405 -30.40 -10.83 4.21
CA LEU A 405 -29.68 -9.59 4.48
C LEU A 405 -30.63 -8.36 4.46
N PRO A 406 -31.43 -8.16 5.52
CA PRO A 406 -32.33 -7.01 5.65
C PRO A 406 -31.62 -5.66 5.53
N SER A 407 -30.38 -5.59 6.02
CA SER A 407 -29.53 -4.40 5.90
C SER A 407 -29.29 -4.02 4.44
N MET A 408 -29.05 -5.01 3.57
CA MET A 408 -28.87 -4.77 2.13
C MET A 408 -30.17 -4.33 1.46
N SER A 409 -31.30 -4.96 1.82
CA SER A 409 -32.62 -4.56 1.30
C SER A 409 -32.98 -3.13 1.70
N GLU A 410 -32.73 -2.74 2.95
CA GLU A 410 -32.97 -1.37 3.42
C GLU A 410 -32.09 -0.35 2.68
N LEU A 411 -30.81 -0.67 2.50
CA LEU A 411 -29.89 0.18 1.75
C LEU A 411 -30.32 0.38 0.29
N THR A 412 -30.73 -0.68 -0.42
CA THR A 412 -31.12 -0.58 -1.82
C THR A 412 -32.52 0.00 -2.02
N ASP A 413 -33.47 -0.40 -1.18
CA ASP A 413 -34.89 -0.14 -1.41
C ASP A 413 -35.36 1.16 -0.76
N ARG A 414 -34.85 1.51 0.44
CA ARG A 414 -35.24 2.74 1.14
C ARG A 414 -34.26 3.88 0.91
N HIS A 415 -32.96 3.60 1.04
CA HIS A 415 -31.93 4.63 0.92
C HIS A 415 -31.44 4.84 -0.51
N HIS A 416 -31.81 3.94 -1.44
CA HIS A 416 -31.43 4.01 -2.85
C HIS A 416 -29.93 4.26 -3.06
N VAL A 417 -29.10 3.61 -2.25
CA VAL A 417 -27.65 3.79 -2.30
C VAL A 417 -27.11 3.38 -3.67
N THR A 418 -26.06 4.07 -4.11
CA THR A 418 -25.38 3.81 -5.39
C THR A 418 -24.01 3.17 -5.20
N ALA A 419 -23.51 3.15 -3.97
CA ALA A 419 -22.31 2.44 -3.59
C ALA A 419 -22.45 1.87 -2.18
N ILE A 420 -21.68 0.82 -1.88
CA ILE A 420 -21.60 0.18 -0.57
C ILE A 420 -20.13 0.03 -0.19
N ILE A 421 -19.78 0.46 1.03
CA ILE A 421 -18.51 0.15 1.67
C ILE A 421 -18.77 -0.99 2.66
N SER A 422 -18.25 -2.17 2.33
CA SER A 422 -18.35 -3.34 3.20
C SER A 422 -17.21 -3.34 4.24
N PRO A 423 -17.48 -3.69 5.52
CA PRO A 423 -16.49 -3.54 6.59
C PRO A 423 -15.25 -4.43 6.43
N ASN A 424 -15.38 -5.55 5.71
CA ASN A 424 -14.26 -6.39 5.27
C ASN A 424 -14.67 -7.23 4.06
N GLN A 425 -13.67 -7.86 3.42
CA GLN A 425 -13.89 -8.65 2.22
C GLN A 425 -14.76 -9.90 2.43
N ARG A 426 -14.78 -10.49 3.64
CA ARG A 426 -15.63 -11.65 3.96
C ARG A 426 -17.12 -11.29 3.87
N PHE A 427 -17.52 -10.16 4.44
CA PHE A 427 -18.89 -9.65 4.30
C PHE A 427 -19.17 -9.19 2.87
N ALA A 428 -18.18 -8.59 2.21
CA ALA A 428 -18.34 -8.13 0.83
C ALA A 428 -18.69 -9.24 -0.15
N VAL A 429 -18.15 -10.46 0.04
CA VAL A 429 -18.54 -11.63 -0.76
C VAL A 429 -20.04 -11.91 -0.63
N SER A 430 -20.56 -11.81 0.59
CA SER A 430 -21.98 -12.03 0.87
C SER A 430 -22.85 -10.94 0.23
N HIS A 431 -22.44 -9.67 0.37
CA HIS A 431 -23.09 -8.55 -0.29
C HIS A 431 -23.06 -8.67 -1.81
N TYR A 432 -21.93 -9.07 -2.39
CA TYR A 432 -21.77 -9.25 -3.83
C TYR A 432 -22.74 -10.28 -4.39
N TYR A 433 -22.81 -11.46 -3.77
CA TYR A 433 -23.74 -12.50 -4.21
C TYR A 433 -25.19 -12.09 -3.96
N TRP A 434 -25.50 -11.47 -2.82
CA TRP A 434 -26.84 -10.92 -2.58
C TRP A 434 -27.25 -9.93 -3.67
N LEU A 435 -26.39 -8.98 -4.04
CA LEU A 435 -26.67 -8.01 -5.11
C LEU A 435 -26.88 -8.73 -6.46
N LYS A 436 -25.99 -9.67 -6.79
CA LYS A 436 -26.05 -10.45 -8.03
C LYS A 436 -27.37 -11.22 -8.15
N TYR A 437 -27.78 -11.90 -7.08
CA TYR A 437 -29.00 -12.70 -7.05
C TYR A 437 -30.28 -11.85 -6.91
N SER A 438 -30.19 -10.65 -6.32
CA SER A 438 -31.25 -9.64 -6.33
C SER A 438 -31.38 -8.90 -7.68
N GLY A 439 -30.63 -9.28 -8.72
CA GLY A 439 -30.65 -8.62 -10.02
C GLY A 439 -30.03 -7.21 -10.04
N VAL A 440 -29.27 -6.84 -9.01
CA VAL A 440 -28.57 -5.55 -8.93
C VAL A 440 -27.19 -5.70 -9.59
N ALA A 441 -27.02 -5.09 -10.76
CA ALA A 441 -25.77 -5.16 -11.51
C ALA A 441 -24.62 -4.41 -10.81
N VAL A 442 -23.54 -5.12 -10.51
CA VAL A 442 -22.27 -4.58 -9.98
C VAL A 442 -21.22 -4.64 -11.10
N PRO A 443 -20.52 -3.54 -11.45
CA PRO A 443 -20.58 -2.21 -10.85
C PRO A 443 -21.62 -1.26 -11.47
N LYS A 444 -22.34 -1.69 -12.52
CA LYS A 444 -23.11 -0.77 -13.40
C LYS A 444 -24.21 0.03 -12.68
N ARG A 445 -24.91 -0.59 -11.73
CA ARG A 445 -26.00 0.03 -10.95
C ARG A 445 -25.57 0.35 -9.53
N LEU A 446 -24.66 -0.43 -8.97
CA LEU A 446 -24.16 -0.23 -7.62
C LEU A 446 -22.68 -0.61 -7.54
N SER A 447 -21.88 0.27 -6.95
CA SER A 447 -20.46 0.00 -6.65
C SER A 447 -20.30 -0.69 -5.29
N LEU A 448 -19.40 -1.66 -5.19
CA LEU A 448 -19.07 -2.35 -3.95
C LEU A 448 -17.57 -2.27 -3.70
N ILE A 449 -17.16 -1.79 -2.53
CA ILE A 449 -15.76 -1.76 -2.09
C ILE A 449 -15.64 -2.36 -0.68
N ALA A 450 -14.50 -2.95 -0.36
CA ALA A 450 -14.26 -3.61 0.92
C ALA A 450 -12.86 -3.37 1.48
N PHE A 451 -12.58 -3.86 2.68
CA PHE A 451 -11.25 -3.84 3.30
C PHE A 451 -10.63 -5.23 3.45
N ASP A 452 -9.33 -5.27 3.78
CA ASP A 452 -8.48 -6.41 4.18
C ASP A 452 -7.60 -7.03 3.10
N ASP A 453 -8.03 -7.04 1.82
CA ASP A 453 -7.31 -7.71 0.74
C ASP A 453 -6.82 -9.13 1.09
N ARG A 454 -7.75 -10.06 1.30
CA ARG A 454 -7.41 -11.44 1.67
C ARG A 454 -7.12 -12.26 0.42
N PRO A 455 -5.92 -12.87 0.28
CA PRO A 455 -5.56 -13.62 -0.93
C PRO A 455 -6.55 -14.74 -1.29
N VAL A 456 -7.09 -15.46 -0.30
CA VAL A 456 -8.09 -16.53 -0.50
C VAL A 456 -9.39 -16.04 -1.14
N LEU A 457 -9.71 -14.75 -1.03
CA LEU A 457 -10.91 -14.13 -1.58
C LEU A 457 -10.64 -13.38 -2.90
N SER A 458 -9.42 -13.46 -3.44
CA SER A 458 -9.02 -12.79 -4.70
C SER A 458 -9.81 -13.24 -5.93
N ARG A 459 -10.37 -14.45 -5.90
CA ARG A 459 -11.24 -15.00 -6.96
C ARG A 459 -12.55 -14.24 -7.15
N HIS A 460 -12.98 -13.45 -6.15
CA HIS A 460 -14.19 -12.66 -6.24
C HIS A 460 -13.85 -11.26 -6.79
N PRO A 461 -14.64 -10.72 -7.73
CA PRO A 461 -14.37 -9.44 -8.38
C PRO A 461 -14.72 -8.26 -7.46
N ILE A 462 -14.16 -8.23 -6.25
CA ILE A 462 -14.47 -7.25 -5.20
C ILE A 462 -13.25 -6.35 -5.00
N THR A 463 -13.35 -5.13 -5.50
CA THR A 463 -12.40 -4.04 -5.26
C THR A 463 -12.22 -3.83 -3.76
N THR A 464 -10.97 -3.75 -3.30
CA THR A 464 -10.66 -3.72 -1.88
C THR A 464 -9.51 -2.78 -1.55
N VAL A 465 -9.51 -2.23 -0.34
CA VAL A 465 -8.38 -1.49 0.23
C VAL A 465 -7.58 -2.42 1.15
N GLY A 466 -6.35 -2.70 0.76
CA GLY A 466 -5.40 -3.51 1.53
C GLY A 466 -4.59 -2.65 2.50
N TRP A 467 -4.44 -3.14 3.73
CA TRP A 467 -3.66 -2.51 4.82
C TRP A 467 -2.14 -2.59 4.64
N ARG A 468 -1.68 -3.36 3.64
CA ARG A 468 -0.27 -3.61 3.35
C ARG A 468 0.54 -4.19 4.52
N PHE A 469 -0.08 -5.06 5.32
CA PHE A 469 0.60 -5.80 6.40
C PHE A 469 1.85 -6.56 5.95
N ALA A 470 1.85 -7.12 4.73
CA ALA A 470 3.07 -7.71 4.14
C ALA A 470 4.22 -6.69 4.08
N GLN A 471 3.97 -5.48 3.58
CA GLN A 471 5.00 -4.44 3.51
C GLN A 471 5.46 -4.00 4.91
N ILE A 472 4.56 -3.98 5.89
CA ILE A 472 4.93 -3.68 7.29
C ILE A 472 5.81 -4.80 7.87
N GLY A 473 5.49 -6.07 7.57
CA GLY A 473 6.28 -7.25 7.96
C GLY A 473 7.68 -7.24 7.34
N TYR A 474 7.76 -6.98 6.05
CA TYR A 474 9.01 -6.76 5.31
C TYR A 474 9.88 -5.70 5.99
N LYS A 475 9.31 -4.51 6.23
CA LYS A 475 10.01 -3.41 6.92
C LYS A 475 10.47 -3.80 8.33
N ALA A 476 9.64 -4.51 9.09
CA ALA A 476 9.99 -4.95 10.44
C ALA A 476 11.15 -5.95 10.44
N ALA A 477 11.19 -6.89 9.48
CA ALA A 477 12.30 -7.84 9.33
C ALA A 477 13.61 -7.11 9.04
N HIS A 478 13.60 -6.18 8.09
CA HIS A 478 14.80 -5.41 7.71
C HIS A 478 15.31 -4.45 8.79
N VAL A 479 14.48 -4.08 9.78
CA VAL A 479 14.96 -3.40 10.99
C VAL A 479 15.82 -4.33 11.87
N PHE A 480 15.52 -5.63 11.92
CA PHE A 480 16.32 -6.61 12.67
C PHE A 480 17.52 -7.14 11.87
N ILE A 481 17.38 -7.26 10.54
CA ILE A 481 18.45 -7.70 9.64
C ILE A 481 19.51 -6.60 9.49
N ASP A 482 19.10 -5.33 9.45
CA ASP A 482 19.97 -4.15 9.31
C ASP A 482 20.83 -4.16 8.04
N ASP A 483 20.28 -4.70 6.94
CA ASP A 483 20.90 -4.79 5.62
C ASP A 483 20.47 -3.64 4.68
N ILE A 484 19.27 -3.11 4.87
CA ILE A 484 18.74 -1.99 4.09
C ILE A 484 18.05 -0.94 4.98
N PRO A 485 18.09 0.35 4.60
CA PRO A 485 17.37 1.39 5.31
C PRO A 485 15.85 1.23 5.15
N VAL A 486 15.12 1.41 6.24
CA VAL A 486 13.65 1.26 6.29
C VAL A 486 12.97 2.62 6.47
N ARG A 487 11.97 2.91 5.63
CA ARG A 487 11.18 4.16 5.72
C ARG A 487 10.28 4.16 6.94
N THR A 488 10.36 5.23 7.74
CA THR A 488 9.43 5.54 8.81
C THR A 488 8.54 6.76 8.49
N ASP A 489 7.45 6.93 9.23
CA ASP A 489 6.65 8.16 9.22
C ASP A 489 7.37 9.31 9.95
N ARG A 490 6.74 10.50 10.02
CA ARG A 490 7.31 11.68 10.70
C ARG A 490 7.53 11.48 12.22
N ARG A 491 6.87 10.50 12.82
CA ARG A 491 6.96 10.14 14.24
C ARG A 491 7.93 8.97 14.48
N GLY A 492 8.49 8.38 13.42
CA GLY A 492 9.42 7.26 13.50
C GLY A 492 8.76 5.89 13.52
N ASN A 493 7.47 5.80 13.18
CA ASN A 493 6.72 4.54 13.13
C ASN A 493 6.91 3.82 11.78
N LEU A 494 6.77 2.50 11.80
CA LEU A 494 6.76 1.64 10.63
C LEU A 494 5.33 1.47 10.12
N THR A 495 4.98 2.22 9.09
CA THR A 495 3.67 2.13 8.43
C THR A 495 3.82 1.84 6.96
N ALA A 496 2.72 1.44 6.32
CA ALA A 496 2.63 1.28 4.89
C ALA A 496 1.41 2.04 4.38
N PRO A 497 1.52 2.81 3.27
CA PRO A 497 0.35 3.43 2.68
C PRO A 497 -0.63 2.34 2.21
N PRO A 498 -1.93 2.49 2.46
CA PRO A 498 -2.92 1.53 1.99
C PRO A 498 -2.90 1.44 0.46
N LEU A 499 -3.37 0.32 -0.08
CA LEU A 499 -3.44 0.08 -1.52
C LEU A 499 -4.87 -0.24 -1.94
N LEU A 500 -5.40 0.53 -2.90
CA LEU A 500 -6.64 0.20 -3.58
C LEU A 500 -6.35 -0.84 -4.66
N ILE A 501 -7.00 -1.98 -4.57
CA ILE A 501 -6.89 -3.09 -5.51
C ILE A 501 -8.21 -3.16 -6.25
N ASP A 502 -8.21 -2.65 -7.48
CA ASP A 502 -9.38 -2.68 -8.34
C ASP A 502 -9.62 -4.09 -8.89
N ARG A 503 -10.79 -4.65 -8.63
CA ARG A 503 -11.23 -5.95 -9.16
C ARG A 503 -12.54 -5.84 -9.95
N GLY A 504 -12.94 -4.62 -10.31
CA GLY A 504 -14.08 -4.38 -11.19
C GLY A 504 -15.44 -4.27 -10.49
N SER A 505 -15.54 -4.24 -9.16
CA SER A 505 -16.81 -3.97 -8.47
C SER A 505 -17.11 -2.50 -8.21
N VAL A 506 -16.23 -1.59 -8.64
CA VAL A 506 -16.44 -0.14 -8.49
C VAL A 506 -16.49 0.51 -9.88
N GLY A 507 -17.55 1.26 -10.14
CA GLY A 507 -17.80 1.95 -11.41
C GLY A 507 -18.33 3.38 -11.20
N PRO A 508 -18.62 4.12 -12.28
CA PRO A 508 -19.23 5.44 -12.17
C PRO A 508 -20.63 5.37 -11.55
N ALA A 509 -21.02 6.41 -10.83
CA ALA A 509 -22.36 6.49 -10.26
C ALA A 509 -23.44 6.52 -11.36
N PRO A 510 -24.56 5.79 -11.18
CA PRO A 510 -25.67 5.81 -12.14
C PRO A 510 -26.21 7.23 -12.33
N GLY A 511 -26.25 7.70 -13.58
CA GLY A 511 -26.79 9.02 -13.93
C GLY A 511 -25.88 10.22 -13.61
N GLY A 512 -24.68 10.00 -13.07
CA GLY A 512 -23.73 11.07 -12.76
C GLY A 512 -23.00 11.59 -14.00
N ARG A 513 -23.02 12.91 -14.23
CA ARG A 513 -22.00 13.56 -15.08
C ARG A 513 -20.64 13.33 -14.41
N ARG A 514 -19.64 12.83 -15.15
CA ARG A 514 -18.25 12.78 -14.69
C ARG A 514 -17.90 14.15 -14.11
N ALA A 515 -17.52 14.21 -12.83
CA ALA A 515 -16.91 15.42 -12.30
C ALA A 515 -15.69 15.75 -13.21
N PRO A 516 -15.51 17.01 -13.64
CA PRO A 516 -14.33 17.39 -14.41
C PRO A 516 -13.11 17.04 -13.56
N GLY A 517 -12.33 16.08 -14.08
CA GLY A 517 -11.35 15.37 -13.28
C GLY A 517 -10.34 16.32 -12.66
N ARG A 518 -10.25 16.31 -11.32
CA ARG A 518 -8.94 16.39 -10.69
C ARG A 518 -8.24 15.09 -11.07
N GLY A 519 -7.46 15.13 -12.14
CA GLY A 519 -6.65 14.02 -12.60
C GLY A 519 -5.64 13.60 -11.54
N ARG A 520 -6.08 12.78 -10.58
CA ARG A 520 -5.29 11.67 -10.04
C ARG A 520 -6.04 10.41 -10.41
N LEU A 521 -5.99 10.06 -11.70
CA LEU A 521 -5.81 8.66 -12.01
C LEU A 521 -4.59 8.25 -11.20
N PHE A 522 -4.79 7.46 -10.14
CA PHE A 522 -3.74 6.62 -9.56
C PHE A 522 -3.35 5.56 -10.62
N ALA A 523 -3.01 6.01 -11.83
CA ALA A 523 -2.29 5.22 -12.80
C ALA A 523 -0.87 5.17 -12.25
N ASN A 524 -0.57 4.10 -11.53
CA ASN A 524 0.76 3.74 -11.12
C ASN A 524 1.62 3.47 -12.36
N LYS A 525 2.03 4.52 -13.08
CA LYS A 525 3.18 4.43 -13.99
C LYS A 525 4.48 4.06 -13.23
N GLU A 526 4.47 4.18 -11.90
CA GLU A 526 5.54 3.67 -11.01
C GLU A 526 5.45 2.15 -10.73
N GLN A 527 4.32 1.47 -11.01
CA GLN A 527 4.21 0.01 -10.80
C GLN A 527 4.88 -0.81 -11.91
N GLU A 528 4.96 -0.30 -13.15
CA GLU A 528 5.64 -0.99 -14.25
C GLU A 528 7.16 -1.16 -14.04
N VAL A 529 7.75 -0.46 -13.06
CA VAL A 529 9.16 -0.62 -12.67
C VAL A 529 9.36 -1.83 -11.72
N ILE A 530 8.29 -2.33 -11.09
CA ILE A 530 8.35 -3.33 -10.00
C ILE A 530 8.04 -4.75 -10.50
N GLU A 531 7.37 -4.90 -11.66
CA GLU A 531 6.92 -6.20 -12.19
C GLU A 531 7.83 -6.81 -13.29
N CYS A 532 9.05 -6.31 -13.49
CA CYS A 532 10.01 -6.84 -14.48
C CYS A 532 11.25 -7.50 -13.86
#